data_AF-A0A4Y2QZM9-F1
#
_entry.id   AF-A0A4Y2QZM9-F1
#
_cell.length_a   1.000
_cell.length_b   1.000
_cell.length_c   1.000
_cell.angle_alpha   90.00
_cell.angle_beta   90.00
_cell.angle_gamma   90.00
#
_symmetry.space_group_name_H-M   'P 1'
#
loop_
_entity.id
_entity.type
_entity.pdbx_description
1 polymer ?
#
loop_
_entity_poly.entity_id
_entity_poly.type
_entity_poly.pdbx_seq_one_letter_code
_entity_poly.pdbx_strand_id
1 'polypeptide(L)'
;MLQAGARQSAVAREMNVHRSVIHRLWNHYQRDRNASRRRGSGSRRITTTADDRYLLQCARRRRTLTARQLASQLSDATGRPISRQTVSRRLHEGRLFAR
;
A
#
# COMPACT_ATOMS: atom_id res chain seq x y z
N MET A 1 -27.83 -17.45 -9.08
CA MET A 1 -28.00 -18.43 -7.99
C MET A 1 -28.53 -17.79 -6.70
N LEU A 2 -27.74 -16.97 -5.99
CA LEU A 2 -28.21 -16.35 -4.72
C LEU A 2 -29.38 -15.36 -4.91
N GLN A 3 -29.34 -14.55 -5.97
CA GLN A 3 -30.46 -13.65 -6.33
C GLN A 3 -31.71 -14.41 -6.82
N ALA A 4 -31.55 -15.66 -7.24
CA ALA A 4 -32.64 -16.53 -7.66
C ALA A 4 -33.21 -17.36 -6.48
N GLY A 5 -32.89 -16.98 -5.23
CA GLY A 5 -33.42 -17.63 -4.02
C GLY A 5 -32.67 -18.90 -3.58
N ALA A 6 -31.57 -19.28 -4.23
CA ALA A 6 -30.83 -20.48 -3.84
C ALA A 6 -30.21 -20.34 -2.43
N ARG A 7 -30.29 -21.41 -1.63
CA ARG A 7 -29.67 -21.46 -0.30
C ARG A 7 -28.14 -21.35 -0.42
N GLN A 8 -27.51 -20.54 0.44
CA GLN A 8 -26.05 -20.35 0.42
C GLN A 8 -25.25 -21.66 0.55
N SER A 9 -25.78 -22.65 1.28
CA SER A 9 -25.14 -23.97 1.41
C SER A 9 -25.17 -24.79 0.12
N ALA A 10 -26.23 -24.66 -0.69
CA ALA A 10 -26.31 -25.31 -2.00
C ALA A 10 -25.28 -24.70 -2.95
N VAL A 11 -25.22 -23.36 -3.01
CA VAL A 11 -24.23 -22.62 -3.80
C VAL A 11 -22.79 -22.96 -3.36
N ALA A 12 -22.54 -23.10 -2.06
CA ALA A 12 -21.23 -23.47 -1.53
C ALA A 12 -20.78 -24.87 -1.97
N ARG A 13 -21.69 -25.86 -1.97
CA ARG A 13 -21.41 -27.21 -2.45
C ARG A 13 -21.14 -27.25 -3.95
N GLU A 14 -21.97 -26.57 -4.74
CA GLU A 14 -21.82 -26.51 -6.20
C GLU A 14 -20.50 -25.83 -6.61
N MET A 15 -20.10 -24.79 -5.86
CA MET A 15 -18.85 -24.07 -6.10
C MET A 15 -17.63 -24.70 -5.39
N ASN A 16 -17.79 -25.83 -4.70
CA ASN A 16 -16.76 -26.49 -3.89
C ASN A 16 -15.95 -25.54 -2.98
N VAL A 17 -16.65 -24.62 -2.30
CA VAL A 17 -16.06 -23.69 -1.34
C VAL A 17 -16.76 -23.75 0.00
N HIS A 18 -16.08 -23.30 1.05
CA HIS A 18 -16.70 -23.22 2.36
C HIS A 18 -17.84 -22.18 2.37
N ARG A 19 -18.94 -22.47 3.09
CA ARG A 19 -20.11 -21.58 3.22
C ARG A 19 -19.75 -20.16 3.65
N SER A 20 -18.71 -19.98 4.48
CA SER A 20 -18.24 -18.67 4.92
C SER A 20 -17.70 -17.79 3.78
N VAL A 21 -17.24 -18.38 2.67
CA VAL A 21 -16.84 -17.65 1.47
C VAL A 21 -18.06 -17.04 0.78
N ILE A 22 -19.10 -17.85 0.56
CA ILE A 22 -20.37 -17.41 -0.03
C ILE A 22 -21.03 -16.32 0.82
N HIS A 23 -21.06 -16.50 2.14
CA HIS A 23 -21.62 -15.51 3.07
C HIS A 23 -20.87 -14.17 3.00
N ARG A 24 -19.53 -14.18 3.03
CA ARG A 24 -18.72 -12.96 2.91
C ARG A 24 -18.92 -12.26 1.57
N LEU A 25 -18.95 -13.03 0.48
CA LEU A 25 -19.14 -12.49 -0.86
C LEU A 25 -20.54 -11.88 -1.02
N TRP A 26 -21.57 -12.54 -0.49
CA TRP A 26 -22.94 -12.04 -0.52
C TRP A 26 -23.10 -10.75 0.27
N ASN A 27 -22.55 -10.66 1.49
CA ASN A 27 -22.59 -9.45 2.30
C ASN A 27 -21.81 -8.29 1.66
N HIS A 28 -20.68 -8.59 1.03
CA HIS A 28 -19.90 -7.61 0.26
C HIS A 28 -20.69 -7.09 -0.94
N TYR A 29 -21.30 -7.99 -1.71
CA TYR A 29 -22.12 -7.63 -2.86
C TYR A 29 -23.38 -6.85 -2.49
N GLN A 30 -24.05 -7.20 -1.38
CA GLN A 30 -25.20 -6.43 -0.90
C GLN A 30 -24.84 -5.00 -0.52
N ARG A 31 -23.66 -4.79 0.07
CA ARG A 31 -23.19 -3.46 0.48
C ARG A 31 -22.72 -2.60 -0.70
N ASP A 32 -21.87 -3.15 -1.56
CA ASP A 32 -21.16 -2.38 -2.57
C ASP A 32 -21.75 -2.55 -3.98
N ARG A 33 -22.75 -3.43 -4.16
CA ARG A 33 -23.23 -3.93 -5.47
C ARG A 33 -22.10 -4.42 -6.37
N ASN A 34 -21.01 -4.85 -5.75
CA ASN A 34 -19.77 -5.20 -6.40
C ASN A 34 -19.25 -6.53 -5.84
N ALA A 35 -18.89 -7.46 -6.72
CA ALA A 35 -18.30 -8.74 -6.35
C ALA A 35 -16.77 -8.73 -6.49
N SER A 36 -16.18 -7.66 -7.02
CA SER A 36 -14.74 -7.56 -7.19
C SER A 36 -14.04 -7.38 -5.84
N ARG A 37 -12.84 -7.95 -5.75
CA ARG A 37 -11.99 -7.83 -4.57
C ARG A 37 -11.57 -6.38 -4.39
N ARG A 38 -11.78 -5.82 -3.20
CA ARG A 38 -11.27 -4.49 -2.84
C ARG A 38 -9.74 -4.48 -2.93
N ARG A 39 -9.16 -3.42 -3.51
CA ARG A 39 -7.71 -3.22 -3.46
C ARG A 39 -7.29 -3.02 -2.00
N GLY A 40 -6.23 -3.71 -1.59
CA GLY A 40 -5.63 -3.48 -0.27
C GLY A 40 -4.97 -2.11 -0.20
N SER A 41 -5.00 -1.47 0.96
CA SER A 41 -4.39 -0.14 1.20
C SER A 41 -2.87 -0.18 1.37
N GLY A 42 -2.25 -1.36 1.33
CA GLY A 42 -0.82 -1.54 1.64
C GLY A 42 -0.50 -1.21 3.10
N SER A 43 0.76 -1.42 3.49
CA SER A 43 1.25 -0.99 4.80
C SER A 43 1.50 0.52 4.82
N ARG A 44 1.31 1.14 6.00
CA ARG A 44 1.56 2.57 6.19
C ARG A 44 3.04 2.87 5.93
N ARG A 45 3.29 3.97 5.22
CA ARG A 45 4.64 4.45 4.92
C ARG A 45 5.27 5.05 6.18
N ILE A 46 6.56 4.79 6.38
CA ILE A 46 7.35 5.41 7.46
C ILE A 46 7.65 6.89 7.21
N THR A 47 7.80 7.27 5.93
CA THR A 47 7.96 8.68 5.51
C THR A 47 6.60 9.32 5.28
N THR A 48 6.54 10.62 5.56
CA THR A 48 5.40 11.49 5.29
C THR A 48 5.61 12.24 3.98
N THR A 49 4.55 12.86 3.46
CA THR A 49 4.64 13.73 2.29
C THR A 49 5.58 14.93 2.49
N ALA A 50 5.76 15.40 3.74
CA ALA A 50 6.72 16.46 4.06
C ALA A 50 8.17 15.95 3.96
N ASP A 51 8.44 14.76 4.51
CA ASP A 51 9.74 14.10 4.40
C ASP A 51 10.11 13.87 2.91
N ASP A 52 9.15 13.37 2.12
CA ASP A 52 9.35 13.09 0.70
C ASP A 52 9.69 14.39 -0.07
N ARG A 53 8.99 15.50 0.21
CA ARG A 53 9.32 16.81 -0.39
C ARG A 53 10.71 17.29 0.00
N TYR A 54 11.09 17.16 1.27
CA TYR A 54 12.43 17.51 1.75
C TYR A 54 13.51 16.71 1.02
N LEU A 55 13.31 15.39 0.86
CA LEU A 55 14.25 14.52 0.14
C LEU A 55 14.42 14.96 -1.32
N LEU A 56 13.33 15.25 -2.03
CA LEU A 56 13.39 15.69 -3.43
C LEU A 56 14.10 17.03 -3.58
N GLN A 57 13.84 17.98 -2.67
CA GLN A 57 14.50 19.28 -2.66
C GLN A 57 15.99 19.15 -2.35
N CYS A 58 16.34 18.32 -1.36
CA CYS A 58 17.74 18.11 -0.97
C CYS A 58 18.53 17.42 -2.08
N ALA A 59 17.97 16.38 -2.71
CA ALA A 59 18.60 15.70 -3.85
C ALA A 59 18.80 16.61 -5.06
N ARG A 60 17.87 17.55 -5.32
CA ARG A 60 18.04 18.56 -6.40
C ARG A 60 19.14 19.57 -6.10
N ARG A 61 19.18 20.08 -4.86
CA ARG A 61 20.15 21.12 -4.44
C ARG A 61 21.54 20.57 -4.21
N ARG A 62 21.66 19.36 -3.66
CA ARG A 62 22.91 18.73 -3.23
C ARG A 62 23.08 17.38 -3.93
N ARG A 63 23.30 17.42 -5.25
CA ARG A 63 23.40 16.23 -6.12
C ARG A 63 24.52 15.26 -5.75
N THR A 64 25.48 15.68 -4.92
CA THR A 64 26.59 14.86 -4.43
C THR A 64 26.22 14.01 -3.21
N LEU A 65 25.12 14.31 -2.52
CA LEU A 65 24.70 13.54 -1.36
C LEU A 65 24.24 12.13 -1.76
N THR A 66 24.67 11.16 -0.97
CA THR A 66 24.26 9.77 -1.13
C THR A 66 22.91 9.51 -0.50
N ALA A 67 22.22 8.47 -0.96
CA ALA A 67 20.96 8.04 -0.34
C ALA A 67 21.12 7.68 1.14
N ARG A 68 22.31 7.23 1.56
CA ARG A 68 22.61 6.89 2.96
C ARG A 68 22.77 8.14 3.82
N GLN A 69 23.45 9.17 3.33
CA GLN A 69 23.58 10.45 4.04
C GLN A 69 22.23 11.13 4.22
N LEU A 70 21.37 11.12 3.18
CA LEU A 70 20.01 11.63 3.27
C LEU A 70 19.16 10.84 4.28
N ALA A 71 19.32 9.52 4.31
CA ALA A 71 18.62 8.66 5.26
C ALA A 71 19.04 8.97 6.71
N SER A 72 20.34 9.10 6.99
CA SER A 72 20.83 9.50 8.31
C SER A 72 20.31 10.87 8.73
N GLN A 73 20.46 11.90 7.89
CA GLN A 73 19.97 13.25 8.22
C GLN A 73 18.48 13.29 8.52
N LEU A 74 17.66 12.56 7.74
CA LEU A 74 16.23 12.52 7.95
C LEU A 74 15.85 11.68 9.18
N SER A 75 16.58 10.59 9.44
CA SER A 75 16.42 9.78 10.65
C SER A 75 16.71 10.60 11.90
N ASP A 76 17.82 11.33 11.91
CA ASP A 76 18.24 12.18 13.03
C ASP A 76 17.24 13.31 13.28
N ALA A 77 16.77 13.98 12.21
CA ALA A 77 15.81 15.07 12.33
C ALA A 77 14.43 14.63 12.80
N THR A 78 14.06 13.36 12.60
CA THR A 78 12.69 12.89 12.82
C THR A 78 12.56 11.83 13.91
N GLY A 79 13.68 11.33 14.44
CA GLY A 79 13.73 10.24 15.42
C GLY A 79 13.22 8.89 14.88
N ARG A 80 12.97 8.77 13.57
CA ARG A 80 12.42 7.57 12.94
C ARG A 80 13.52 6.83 12.18
N PRO A 81 13.68 5.51 12.35
CA PRO A 81 14.72 4.75 11.65
C PRO A 81 14.41 4.66 10.15
N ILE A 82 15.01 5.53 9.35
CA ILE A 82 14.79 5.58 7.91
C ILE A 82 15.96 4.91 7.19
N SER A 83 15.65 3.90 6.38
CA SER A 83 16.65 3.15 5.62
C SER A 83 17.03 3.84 4.31
N ARG A 84 18.24 3.54 3.82
CA ARG A 84 18.70 3.93 2.47
C ARG A 84 17.70 3.50 1.39
N GLN A 85 17.16 2.27 1.47
CA GLN A 85 16.21 1.77 0.45
C GLN A 85 14.92 2.59 0.45
N THR A 86 14.46 3.06 1.61
CA THR A 86 13.29 3.93 1.70
C THR A 86 13.53 5.25 0.98
N VAL A 87 14.65 5.92 1.26
CA VAL A 87 15.03 7.16 0.57
C VAL A 87 15.17 6.94 -0.93
N SER A 88 15.87 5.89 -1.36
CA SER A 88 16.04 5.57 -2.79
C SER A 88 14.69 5.38 -3.50
N ARG A 89 13.74 4.67 -2.87
CA ARG A 89 12.39 4.53 -3.42
C ARG A 89 11.67 5.86 -3.56
N ARG A 90 11.80 6.77 -2.59
CA ARG A 90 11.19 8.12 -2.65
C ARG A 90 11.78 8.99 -3.74
N LEU A 91 13.10 8.93 -3.91
CA LEU A 91 13.75 9.65 -5.00
C LEU A 91 13.30 9.10 -6.35
N HIS A 92 13.22 7.77 -6.52
CA HIS A 92 12.71 7.16 -7.74
C HIS A 92 11.25 7.51 -8.03
N GLU A 93 10.37 7.53 -7.02
CA GLU A 93 8.98 8.01 -7.17
C GLU A 93 8.94 9.46 -7.69
N GLY A 94 9.92 10.29 -7.32
CA GLY A 94 10.11 11.65 -7.83
C GLY A 94 11.03 11.77 -9.05
N ARG A 95 11.39 10.66 -9.71
CA ARG A 95 12.29 10.60 -10.88
C ARG A 95 13.68 11.21 -10.65
N LEU A 96 14.19 11.11 -9.42
CA LEU A 96 15.52 11.53 -9.02
C LEU A 96 16.36 10.33 -8.59
N PHE A 97 17.67 10.49 -8.68
CA PHE A 97 18.65 9.51 -8.25
C PHE A 97 19.62 10.20 -7.27
N ALA A 98 19.97 9.49 -6.20
CA ALA A 98 21.09 9.86 -5.35
C ALA A 98 22.19 8.81 -5.54
N ARG A 99 23.45 9.23 -5.39
CA ARG A 99 24.62 8.34 -5.44
C ARG A 99 24.56 7.26 -4.36
#